data_AF-A0A0C9TX45-F1
#
_entry.id   AF-A0A0C9TX45-F1
#
_cell.length_a   1.000
_cell.length_b   1.000
_cell.length_c   1.000
_cell.angle_alpha   90.00
_cell.angle_beta   90.00
_cell.angle_gamma   90.00
#
_symmetry.space_group_name_H-M   'P 1'
#
loop_
_entity.id
_entity.type
_entity.pdbx_description
1 polymer ?
#
loop_
_entity_poly.entity_id
_entity_poly.type
_entity_poly.pdbx_seq_one_letter_code
_entity_poly.pdbx_strand_id
1 'polypeptide(L)'
;MSSITMFGFFGLAAGCRVSSQKPGASTKSYHCFYTTALQCTSGVALPAELRVYSPFNDTVLEDNTVAFVVAKVHFPKNESVLLEVSHVIPLPGDPSSDDYDNNLPNCPYPFIIGIGSVPSRYETLSDGVSKAFNVVSSEFIRDSLRTSMVRLRWFSSESTLS
;
A
#
# COMPACT_ATOMS: atom_id res chain seq x y z
N MET A 1 0.55 18.34 -8.76
CA MET A 1 0.69 17.52 -7.54
C MET A 1 0.44 16.07 -7.94
N SER A 2 1.30 15.14 -7.53
CA SER A 2 1.14 13.71 -7.79
C SER A 2 1.11 12.96 -6.45
N SER A 3 0.32 11.89 -6.37
CA SER A 3 0.24 11.04 -5.18
C SER A 3 -0.26 9.65 -5.57
N ILE A 4 0.11 8.62 -4.83
CA ILE A 4 -0.53 7.31 -4.91
C ILE A 4 -0.92 6.90 -3.49
N THR A 5 -2.22 6.80 -3.25
CA THR A 5 -2.79 6.34 -1.99
C THR A 5 -3.38 4.96 -2.17
N MET A 6 -3.09 4.07 -1.23
CA MET A 6 -3.65 2.74 -1.13
C MET A 6 -4.46 2.63 0.16
N PHE A 7 -5.60 1.97 0.10
CA PHE A 7 -6.38 1.63 1.30
C PHE A 7 -7.02 0.24 1.19
N GLY A 8 -7.17 -0.43 2.32
CA GLY A 8 -7.67 -1.80 2.36
C GLY A 8 -7.35 -2.48 3.67
N PHE A 9 -7.55 -3.79 3.73
CA PHE A 9 -7.25 -4.62 4.90
C PHE A 9 -5.92 -5.34 4.72
N PHE A 10 -5.08 -5.29 5.74
CA PHE A 10 -3.72 -5.84 5.72
C PHE A 10 -3.47 -6.65 6.98
N GLY A 11 -2.97 -7.87 6.81
CA GLY A 11 -2.39 -8.63 7.92
C GLY A 11 -1.05 -8.02 8.34
N LEU A 12 -0.86 -7.83 9.64
CA LEU A 12 0.35 -7.28 10.23
C LEU A 12 1.17 -8.41 10.84
N ALA A 13 2.48 -8.38 10.59
CA ALA A 13 3.42 -9.33 11.17
C ALA A 13 4.77 -8.67 11.46
N ALA A 14 5.55 -9.30 12.33
CA ALA A 14 6.91 -8.87 12.69
C ALA A 14 6.95 -7.39 13.12
N GLY A 15 5.95 -6.99 13.90
CA GLY A 15 5.82 -5.62 14.39
C GLY A 15 7.04 -5.19 15.21
N CYS A 16 7.63 -4.05 14.87
CA CYS A 16 8.70 -3.46 15.68
C CYS A 16 8.61 -1.94 15.75
N ARG A 17 8.92 -1.39 16.92
CA ARG A 17 8.94 0.05 17.15
C ARG A 17 10.37 0.57 17.10
N VAL A 18 10.61 1.55 16.24
CA VAL A 18 11.92 2.15 16.00
C VAL A 18 11.87 3.64 16.29
N SER A 19 12.86 4.14 17.02
CA SER A 19 13.05 5.58 17.24
C SER A 19 13.99 6.16 16.19
N SER A 20 13.66 7.32 15.63
CA SER A 20 14.54 8.10 14.77
C SER A 20 14.75 9.49 15.36
N GLN A 21 15.97 10.02 15.20
CA GLN A 21 16.30 11.39 15.58
C GLN A 21 17.02 12.03 14.39
N LYS A 22 16.47 13.12 13.86
CA LYS A 22 17.13 13.87 12.80
C LYS A 22 18.40 14.54 13.36
N PRO A 23 19.49 14.62 12.59
CA PRO A 23 20.69 15.35 13.01
C PRO A 23 20.34 16.78 13.43
N GLY A 24 20.69 17.17 14.66
CA GLY A 24 20.39 18.49 15.21
C GLY A 24 18.97 18.69 15.77
N ALA A 25 18.09 17.69 15.70
CA ALA A 25 16.77 17.76 16.34
C ALA A 25 16.84 17.38 17.83
N SER A 26 16.15 18.13 18.69
CA SER A 26 15.98 17.79 20.11
C SER A 26 14.88 16.74 20.34
N THR A 27 14.00 16.54 19.37
CA THR A 27 12.86 15.63 19.44
C THR A 27 13.17 14.30 18.75
N LYS A 28 12.75 13.20 19.40
CA LYS A 28 12.74 11.87 18.82
C LYS A 28 11.37 11.60 18.21
N SER A 29 11.35 11.05 17.01
CA SER A 29 10.15 10.47 16.41
C SER A 29 10.17 8.96 16.60
N TYR A 30 9.01 8.35 16.74
CA TYR A 30 8.89 6.89 16.82
C TYR A 30 7.97 6.42 15.71
N HIS A 31 8.28 5.25 15.16
CA HIS A 31 7.49 4.62 14.12
C HIS A 31 7.37 3.13 14.42
N CYS A 32 6.19 2.57 14.18
CA CYS A 32 6.00 1.13 14.12
C CYS A 32 6.17 0.67 12.67
N PHE A 33 6.91 -0.43 12.50
CA PHE A 33 7.14 -1.11 11.25
C PHE A 33 6.48 -2.47 11.30
N TYR A 34 5.83 -2.87 10.22
CA TYR A 34 5.24 -4.20 10.08
C TYR A 34 5.57 -4.74 8.70
N THR A 35 5.78 -6.05 8.61
CA THR A 35 5.78 -6.78 7.35
C THR A 35 4.34 -7.15 7.00
N THR A 36 4.00 -7.04 5.71
CA THR A 36 2.69 -7.41 5.18
C THR A 36 2.83 -7.86 3.72
N ALA A 37 1.71 -8.21 3.08
CA ALA A 37 1.67 -8.57 1.67
C ALA A 37 0.49 -7.90 0.97
N LEU A 38 0.72 -7.43 -0.26
CA LEU A 38 -0.33 -6.96 -1.14
C LEU A 38 -0.89 -8.13 -1.93
N GLN A 39 -2.12 -8.53 -1.64
CA GLN A 39 -2.84 -9.50 -2.46
C GLN A 39 -3.26 -8.85 -3.78
N CYS A 40 -2.90 -9.47 -4.90
CA CYS A 40 -3.32 -9.04 -6.23
C CYS A 40 -4.40 -9.97 -6.77
N THR A 41 -5.28 -9.44 -7.61
CA THR A 41 -6.33 -10.22 -8.29
C THR A 41 -5.78 -11.31 -9.22
N SER A 42 -4.50 -11.25 -9.57
CA SER A 42 -3.79 -12.30 -10.32
C SER A 42 -3.45 -13.53 -9.47
N GLY A 43 -3.69 -13.50 -8.15
CA GLY A 43 -3.25 -14.52 -7.19
C GLY A 43 -1.79 -14.36 -6.73
N VAL A 44 -1.09 -13.33 -7.22
CA VAL A 44 0.28 -13.01 -6.76
C VAL A 44 0.21 -12.13 -5.51
N ALA A 45 1.03 -12.44 -4.52
CA ALA A 45 1.24 -11.59 -3.35
C ALA A 45 2.56 -10.83 -3.50
N LEU A 46 2.54 -9.49 -3.37
CA LEU A 46 3.75 -8.66 -3.34
C LEU A 46 4.19 -8.43 -1.89
N PRO A 47 5.46 -8.64 -1.53
CA PRO A 47 5.94 -8.30 -0.19
C PRO A 47 5.82 -6.78 0.02
N ALA A 48 5.44 -6.38 1.23
CA ALA A 48 5.25 -4.99 1.59
C ALA A 48 5.69 -4.68 3.02
N GLU A 49 6.08 -3.43 3.24
CA GLU A 49 6.47 -2.90 4.54
C GLU A 49 5.64 -1.68 4.90
N LEU A 50 5.06 -1.72 6.09
CA LEU A 50 4.24 -0.66 6.65
C LEU A 50 5.09 0.22 7.58
N ARG A 51 4.98 1.56 7.47
CA ARG A 51 5.42 2.50 8.51
C ARG A 51 4.22 3.25 9.01
N VAL A 52 4.04 3.32 10.31
CA VAL A 52 3.09 4.25 10.91
C VAL A 52 3.79 5.06 11.98
N TYR A 53 3.42 6.33 12.12
CA TYR A 53 3.85 7.13 13.25
C TYR A 53 3.34 6.51 14.56
N SER A 54 4.23 6.37 15.53
CA SER A 54 3.93 5.78 16.83
C SER A 54 4.06 6.86 17.91
N PRO A 55 2.96 7.28 18.56
CA PRO A 55 3.03 8.14 19.74
C PRO A 55 3.91 7.55 20.86
N PHE A 56 4.24 8.38 21.86
CA PHE A 56 5.21 8.00 22.90
C PHE A 56 4.84 6.72 23.67
N ASN A 57 3.55 6.50 23.95
CA ASN A 57 3.01 5.35 24.69
C ASN A 57 2.26 4.33 23.81
N ASP A 58 2.48 4.40 22.50
CA ASP A 58 1.81 3.51 21.57
C ASP A 58 2.43 2.10 21.59
N THR A 59 1.61 1.09 21.35
CA THR A 59 1.99 -0.32 21.47
C THR A 59 1.99 -0.95 20.09
N VAL A 60 2.98 -1.81 19.84
CA VAL A 60 3.05 -2.58 18.60
C VAL A 60 1.87 -3.55 18.58
N LEU A 61 1.14 -3.59 17.47
CA LEU A 61 0.05 -4.53 17.25
C LEU A 61 0.59 -5.95 17.14
N GLU A 62 -0.18 -6.92 17.64
CA GLU A 62 0.20 -8.32 17.65
C GLU A 62 0.29 -8.90 16.23
N ASP A 63 1.13 -9.92 16.06
CA ASP A 63 1.20 -10.66 14.80
C ASP A 63 -0.17 -11.28 14.47
N ASN A 64 -0.44 -11.39 13.17
CA ASN A 64 -1.73 -11.82 12.59
C ASN A 64 -2.89 -10.84 12.79
N THR A 65 -2.67 -9.67 13.41
CA THR A 65 -3.69 -8.61 13.45
C THR A 65 -4.01 -8.16 12.03
N VAL A 66 -5.29 -8.15 11.66
CA VAL A 66 -5.73 -7.52 10.41
C VAL A 66 -6.18 -6.09 10.71
N ALA A 67 -5.68 -5.13 9.94
CA ALA A 67 -6.01 -3.72 10.13
C ALA A 67 -6.51 -3.09 8.83
N PHE A 68 -7.48 -2.19 8.94
CA PHE A 68 -7.78 -1.24 7.88
C PHE A 68 -6.68 -0.18 7.83
N VAL A 69 -6.03 -0.05 6.68
CA VAL A 69 -4.89 0.85 6.49
C VAL A 69 -5.19 1.85 5.40
N VAL A 70 -4.77 3.09 5.60
CA VAL A 70 -4.72 4.15 4.58
C VAL A 70 -3.29 4.66 4.48
N ALA A 71 -2.65 4.44 3.33
CA ALA A 71 -1.23 4.68 3.14
C ALA A 71 -0.90 5.38 1.83
N LYS A 72 0.17 6.18 1.82
CA LYS A 72 0.87 6.51 0.58
C LYS A 72 1.74 5.33 0.18
N VAL A 73 1.81 5.03 -1.11
CA VAL A 73 2.51 3.82 -1.60
C VAL A 73 3.62 4.13 -2.59
N HIS A 74 4.75 3.45 -2.41
CA HIS A 74 5.84 3.40 -3.38
C HIS A 74 6.06 1.97 -3.85
N PHE A 75 6.12 1.79 -5.17
CA PHE A 75 6.39 0.50 -5.83
C PHE A 75 7.84 0.48 -6.36
N PRO A 76 8.83 0.11 -5.53
CA PRO A 76 10.20 -0.07 -6.01
C PRO A 76 10.30 -1.30 -6.92
N LYS A 77 11.35 -1.33 -7.75
CA LYS A 77 11.61 -2.46 -8.65
C LYS A 77 12.34 -3.57 -7.88
N ASN A 78 11.77 -4.77 -7.86
CA ASN A 78 12.36 -5.97 -7.22
C ASN A 78 12.58 -5.85 -5.70
N GLU A 79 11.86 -4.96 -5.03
CA GLU A 79 11.93 -4.76 -3.58
C GLU A 79 10.51 -4.74 -2.99
N SER A 80 10.39 -4.79 -1.67
CA SER A 80 9.12 -4.69 -0.97
C SER A 80 8.41 -3.36 -1.24
N VAL A 81 7.09 -3.42 -1.42
CA VAL A 81 6.26 -2.22 -1.56
C VAL A 81 6.27 -1.43 -0.26
N LEU A 82 6.54 -0.14 -0.34
CA LEU A 82 6.64 0.71 0.86
C LEU A 82 5.31 1.43 1.08
N LEU A 83 4.72 1.22 2.25
CA LEU A 83 3.48 1.87 2.70
C LEU A 83 3.82 2.87 3.81
N GLU A 84 3.60 4.16 3.55
CA GLU A 84 3.67 5.23 4.55
C GLU A 84 2.27 5.53 5.05
N VAL A 85 1.95 5.06 6.25
CA VAL A 85 0.59 4.99 6.78
C VAL A 85 0.19 6.26 7.49
N SER A 86 -0.98 6.75 7.09
CA SER A 86 -1.69 7.82 7.77
C SER A 86 -2.66 7.30 8.82
N HIS A 87 -3.30 6.15 8.56
CA HIS A 87 -4.28 5.53 9.44
C HIS A 87 -4.08 4.02 9.48
N VAL A 88 -4.01 3.47 10.68
CA VAL A 88 -4.04 2.03 10.96
C VAL A 88 -5.14 1.80 12.00
N ILE A 89 -6.13 0.99 11.65
CA ILE A 89 -7.27 0.69 12.51
C ILE A 89 -7.35 -0.83 12.63
N PRO A 90 -6.84 -1.44 13.71
CA PRO A 90 -6.91 -2.88 13.90
C PRO A 90 -8.37 -3.33 14.00
N LEU A 91 -8.69 -4.44 13.36
CA LEU A 91 -10.01 -5.05 13.46
C LEU A 91 -10.16 -5.75 14.81
N PRO A 92 -11.35 -5.67 15.43
CA PRO A 92 -11.58 -6.25 16.75
C PRO A 92 -11.52 -7.78 16.70
N GLY A 93 -11.18 -8.39 17.84
CA GLY A 93 -11.04 -9.83 17.99
C GLY A 93 -9.70 -10.20 18.59
N ASP A 94 -9.48 -11.50 18.77
CA ASP A 94 -8.21 -12.07 19.20
C ASP A 94 -7.48 -12.63 17.97
N PRO A 95 -6.38 -12.01 17.52
CA PRO A 95 -5.61 -12.47 16.35
C PRO A 95 -4.99 -13.86 16.51
N SER A 96 -4.93 -14.39 17.73
CA SER A 96 -4.42 -15.75 18.01
C SER A 96 -5.50 -16.83 17.93
N SER A 97 -6.77 -16.44 17.80
CA SER A 97 -7.89 -17.36 17.68
C SER A 97 -8.05 -17.90 16.25
N ASP A 98 -8.28 -19.21 16.12
CA ASP A 98 -8.58 -19.87 14.84
C ASP A 98 -9.84 -19.30 14.15
N ASP A 99 -10.75 -18.69 14.93
CA ASP A 99 -12.00 -18.08 14.44
C ASP A 99 -11.86 -16.60 14.09
N TYR A 100 -10.68 -16.00 14.22
CA TYR A 100 -10.46 -14.57 13.96
C TYR A 100 -10.88 -14.20 12.52
N ASP A 101 -10.39 -14.96 11.55
CA ASP A 101 -10.60 -14.71 10.13
C ASP A 101 -12.08 -14.77 9.71
N ASN A 102 -12.89 -15.55 10.43
CA ASN A 102 -14.33 -15.71 10.16
C ASN A 102 -15.12 -14.40 10.34
N ASN A 103 -14.57 -13.45 11.09
CA ASN A 103 -15.22 -12.18 11.43
C ASN A 103 -14.68 -10.99 10.61
N LEU A 104 -13.72 -11.23 9.72
CA LEU A 104 -13.08 -10.17 8.94
C LEU A 104 -13.88 -9.80 7.69
N PRO A 105 -13.82 -8.54 7.22
CA PRO A 105 -14.42 -8.15 5.95
C PRO A 105 -13.86 -8.94 4.78
N ASN A 106 -14.75 -9.48 3.94
CA ASN A 106 -14.37 -10.15 2.69
C ASN A 106 -13.98 -9.14 1.60
N CYS A 107 -12.83 -8.49 1.79
CA CYS A 107 -12.26 -7.51 0.88
C CYS A 107 -10.75 -7.74 0.77
N PRO A 108 -10.32 -8.77 0.03
CA PRO A 108 -8.93 -9.23 0.04
C PRO A 108 -7.98 -8.32 -0.74
N TYR A 109 -8.49 -7.50 -1.67
CA TYR A 109 -7.67 -6.66 -2.54
C TYR A 109 -7.74 -5.19 -2.11
N PRO A 110 -6.60 -4.52 -1.92
CA PRO A 110 -6.59 -3.10 -1.60
C PRO A 110 -6.98 -2.26 -2.83
N PHE A 111 -7.55 -1.09 -2.55
CA PHE A 111 -7.89 -0.08 -3.55
C PHE A 111 -6.74 0.91 -3.71
N ILE A 112 -6.56 1.43 -4.93
CA ILE A 112 -5.53 2.41 -5.26
C ILE A 112 -6.18 3.63 -5.90
N ILE A 113 -5.85 4.80 -5.38
CA ILE A 113 -6.15 6.09 -6.00
C ILE A 113 -4.83 6.77 -6.33
N GLY A 114 -4.63 7.12 -7.59
CA GLY A 114 -3.38 7.69 -8.07
C GLY A 114 -3.61 8.94 -8.91
N ILE A 115 -2.78 9.96 -8.68
CA ILE A 115 -2.66 11.14 -9.52
C ILE A 115 -1.20 11.25 -9.94
N GLY A 116 -0.96 11.40 -11.23
CA GLY A 116 0.40 11.46 -11.78
C GLY A 116 0.43 12.01 -13.20
N SER A 117 1.63 12.09 -13.77
CA SER A 117 1.82 12.42 -15.18
C SER A 117 1.72 11.17 -16.05
N VAL A 118 1.19 11.34 -17.26
CA VAL A 118 1.13 10.28 -18.27
C VAL A 118 2.19 10.63 -19.33
N PRO A 119 3.38 9.99 -19.30
CA PRO A 119 4.52 10.41 -20.13
C PRO A 119 4.38 10.00 -21.59
N SER A 120 3.51 9.03 -21.89
CA SER A 120 3.34 8.48 -23.23
C SER A 120 1.87 8.21 -23.53
N ARG A 121 1.55 8.12 -24.81
CA ARG A 121 0.25 7.58 -25.23
C ARG A 121 0.11 6.12 -24.80
N TYR A 122 -1.12 5.65 -24.82
CA TYR A 122 -1.40 4.26 -24.55
C TYR A 122 -0.88 3.34 -25.65
N GLU A 123 -0.53 2.12 -25.26
CA GLU A 123 -0.21 1.00 -26.13
C GLU A 123 -1.37 0.02 -26.16
N THR A 124 -1.60 -0.63 -27.31
CA THR A 124 -2.49 -1.78 -27.42
C THR A 124 -1.70 -3.01 -26.98
N LEU A 125 -2.24 -3.78 -26.02
CA LEU A 125 -1.60 -4.99 -25.52
C LEU A 125 -1.72 -6.15 -26.52
N SER A 126 -1.01 -7.25 -26.24
CA SER A 126 -0.95 -8.44 -27.10
C SER A 126 -2.30 -9.13 -27.35
N ASP A 127 -3.31 -8.82 -26.54
CA ASP A 127 -4.68 -9.33 -26.72
C ASP A 127 -5.48 -8.54 -27.78
N GLY A 128 -4.91 -7.46 -28.34
CA GLY A 128 -5.52 -6.65 -29.39
C GLY A 128 -6.68 -5.74 -28.94
N VAL A 129 -7.21 -5.95 -27.73
CA VAL A 129 -8.40 -5.26 -27.20
C VAL A 129 -8.11 -4.44 -25.95
N SER A 130 -7.10 -4.81 -25.17
CA SER A 130 -6.71 -4.04 -24.00
C SER A 130 -5.76 -2.93 -24.38
N LYS A 131 -5.95 -1.79 -23.73
CA LYS A 131 -5.04 -0.66 -23.83
C LYS A 131 -4.37 -0.44 -22.48
N ALA A 132 -3.13 0.05 -22.51
CA ALA A 132 -2.40 0.37 -21.30
C ALA A 132 -1.58 1.65 -21.44
N PHE A 133 -1.44 2.39 -20.35
CA PHE A 133 -0.47 3.49 -20.25
C PHE A 133 0.15 3.53 -18.86
N ASN A 134 1.28 4.21 -18.75
CA ASN A 134 1.96 4.38 -17.48
C ASN A 134 1.54 5.70 -16.84
N VAL A 135 1.31 5.66 -15.52
CA VAL A 135 1.17 6.83 -14.66
C VAL A 135 2.42 6.91 -13.81
N VAL A 136 3.10 8.06 -13.88
CA VAL A 136 4.28 8.35 -13.07
C VAL A 136 3.89 9.31 -11.96
N SER A 137 4.21 8.94 -10.72
CA SER A 137 3.90 9.74 -9.54
C SER A 137 5.11 9.82 -8.62
N SER A 138 5.43 11.02 -8.16
CA SER A 138 6.50 11.27 -7.19
C SER A 138 5.91 11.75 -5.87
N GLU A 139 6.27 11.11 -4.77
CA GLU A 139 5.77 11.42 -3.44
C GLU A 139 6.84 11.22 -2.36
N PHE A 140 6.73 11.95 -1.26
CA PHE A 140 7.66 11.84 -0.14
C PHE A 140 7.28 10.63 0.74
N ILE A 141 8.09 9.58 0.68
CA ILE A 141 7.88 8.29 1.34
C ILE A 141 9.21 7.88 1.99
N ARG A 142 9.18 7.41 3.26
CA ARG A 142 10.40 7.05 4.00
C ARG A 142 11.47 8.15 3.98
N ASP A 143 11.08 9.38 4.33
CA ASP A 143 11.99 10.54 4.47
C ASP A 143 12.72 10.98 3.18
N SER A 144 12.25 10.53 2.02
CA SER A 144 12.84 10.86 0.72
C SER A 144 11.79 10.99 -0.36
N LEU A 145 12.09 11.76 -1.42
CA LEU A 145 11.24 11.79 -2.60
C LEU A 145 11.42 10.48 -3.37
N ARG A 146 10.32 9.78 -3.65
CA ARG A 146 10.29 8.49 -4.34
C ARG A 146 9.37 8.58 -5.55
N THR A 147 9.79 8.00 -6.67
CA THR A 147 9.02 7.99 -7.92
C THR A 147 8.54 6.58 -8.22
N SER A 148 7.23 6.42 -8.35
CA SER A 148 6.57 5.17 -8.74
C SER A 148 6.05 5.27 -10.17
N MET A 149 6.08 4.15 -10.89
CA MET A 149 5.42 4.00 -12.19
C MET A 149 4.40 2.87 -12.09
N VAL A 150 3.13 3.19 -12.31
CA VAL A 150 2.03 2.21 -12.30
C VAL A 150 1.47 2.10 -13.72
N ARG A 151 1.36 0.87 -14.22
CA ARG A 151 0.73 0.61 -15.52
C ARG A 151 -0.76 0.38 -15.31
N LEU A 152 -1.58 1.24 -15.91
CA LEU A 152 -3.03 1.09 -15.92
C LEU A 152 -3.44 0.35 -17.20
N ARG A 153 -4.36 -0.61 -17.07
CA ARG A 153 -4.96 -1.37 -18.17
C ARG A 153 -6.47 -1.14 -18.17
N TRP A 154 -7.05 -0.96 -19.35
CA TRP A 154 -8.50 -0.96 -19.52
C TRP A 154 -8.89 -1.66 -20.83
N PHE A 155 -10.16 -2.07 -20.90
CA PHE A 155 -10.77 -2.64 -22.09
C PHE A 155 -11.50 -1.52 -22.84
N SER A 156 -11.24 -1.35 -24.15
CA SER A 156 -12.20 -0.60 -24.95
C SER A 156 -13.33 -1.52 -25.36
N SER A 157 -14.54 -1.29 -24.83
CA SER A 157 -15.72 -1.79 -25.51
C SER A 157 -15.83 -1.03 -26.83
N GLU A 158 -15.72 -1.71 -27.97
CA GLU A 158 -16.25 -1.14 -29.20
C GLU A 158 -17.75 -0.96 -28.98
N SER A 159 -18.20 0.29 -28.96
CA SER A 159 -19.61 0.62 -29.03
C SER A 159 -20.11 0.23 -30.41
N THR A 160 -20.54 -1.03 -30.57
CA THR A 160 -21.40 -1.44 -31.67
C THR A 160 -22.77 -0.81 -31.45
N LEU A 161 -22.89 0.46 -31.82
CA LEU A 161 -24.16 1.04 -32.23
C LEU A 161 -24.36 0.61 -33.69
N SER A 162 -24.99 -0.55 -33.86
CA SER A 162 -25.63 -0.97 -35.12
C SER A 162 -27.10 -0.58 -35.08
#